data_AF-A0A379ADB6-F1
#
_entry.id   AF-A0A379ADB6-F1
#
_cell.length_a   1.000
_cell.length_b   1.000
_cell.length_c   1.000
_cell.angle_alpha   90.00
_cell.angle_beta   90.00
_cell.angle_gamma   90.00
#
_symmetry.space_group_name_H-M   'P 1'
#
loop_
_entity.id
_entity.type
_entity.pdbx_description
1 polymer ?
#
loop_
_entity_poly.entity_id
_entity_poly.type
_entity_poly.pdbx_seq_one_letter_code
_entity_poly.pdbx_strand_id
1 'polypeptide(L)'
;MEVMGVQIHPDGSLSIGKRLKNEIETKLYLFLKNQNDFVSYSSLDKNHAIARLSGQLNYINTIDPKYIDKLKYKYGNSLVDLFFRKAI
;
A
#
# COMPACT_ATOMS: atom_id res chain seq x y z
N MET A 1 -16.04 1.03 12.92
CA MET A 1 -15.55 -0.34 13.26
C MET A 1 -14.36 -0.64 12.37
N GLU A 2 -13.33 -1.35 12.84
CA GLU A 2 -12.22 -1.79 11.96
C GLU A 2 -12.21 -3.32 11.84
N VAL A 3 -12.25 -3.82 10.61
CA VAL A 3 -12.24 -5.25 10.28
C VAL A 3 -11.24 -5.47 9.16
N MET A 4 -10.27 -6.37 9.36
CA MET A 4 -9.24 -6.70 8.35
C MET A 4 -8.49 -5.47 7.79
N GLY A 5 -8.31 -4.42 8.59
CA GLY A 5 -7.65 -3.19 8.15
C GLY A 5 -8.53 -2.25 7.33
N VAL A 6 -9.85 -2.49 7.30
CA VAL A 6 -10.87 -1.61 6.72
C VAL A 6 -11.65 -0.93 7.83
N GLN A 7 -11.79 0.38 7.73
CA GLN A 7 -12.66 1.20 8.56
C GLN A 7 -14.01 1.36 7.88
N ILE A 8 -15.05 0.94 8.59
CA ILE A 8 -16.44 1.14 8.20
C ILE A 8 -16.94 2.39 8.93
N HIS A 9 -17.33 3.39 8.15
CA HIS A 9 -17.88 4.65 8.62
C HIS A 9 -19.40 4.52 8.88
N PRO A 10 -19.99 5.40 9.73
CA PRO A 10 -21.43 5.34 10.03
C PRO A 10 -22.35 5.54 8.82
N ASP A 11 -21.88 6.22 7.79
CA ASP A 11 -22.58 6.44 6.51
C ASP A 11 -22.50 5.22 5.57
N GLY A 12 -21.85 4.14 5.99
CA GLY A 12 -21.62 2.94 5.19
C GLY A 12 -20.43 3.03 4.24
N SER A 13 -19.72 4.17 4.19
CA SER A 13 -18.50 4.27 3.40
C SER A 13 -17.37 3.44 4.00
N LEU A 14 -16.49 2.96 3.14
CA LEU A 14 -15.32 2.17 3.50
C LEU A 14 -14.06 2.99 3.25
N SER A 15 -13.12 2.89 4.18
CA SER A 15 -11.75 3.37 3.97
C SER A 15 -10.78 2.38 4.58
N ILE A 16 -9.49 2.51 4.27
CA ILE A 16 -8.48 1.71 4.96
C ILE A 16 -8.06 2.30 6.31
N GLY A 17 -7.78 1.42 7.25
CA GLY A 17 -7.39 1.74 8.61
C GLY A 17 -6.02 2.40 8.72
N LYS A 18 -5.85 3.21 9.77
CA LYS A 18 -4.63 4.01 10.01
C LYS A 18 -3.35 3.16 10.03
N ARG A 19 -3.41 1.96 10.62
CA ARG A 19 -2.27 1.05 10.71
C ARG A 19 -1.78 0.62 9.32
N LEU A 20 -2.70 0.19 8.45
CA LEU A 20 -2.37 -0.22 7.09
C LEU A 20 -1.90 0.96 6.24
N LYS A 21 -2.51 2.14 6.42
CA LYS A 21 -2.06 3.39 5.80
C LYS A 21 -0.60 3.69 6.12
N ASN A 22 -0.24 3.68 7.40
CA ASN A 22 1.13 3.94 7.86
C ASN A 22 2.13 2.92 7.33
N GLU A 23 1.77 1.62 7.34
CA GLU A 23 2.62 0.55 6.83
C GLU A 23 2.97 0.76 5.34
N ILE A 24 1.96 1.07 4.52
CA ILE A 24 2.12 1.25 3.07
C ILE A 24 2.88 2.52 2.74
N GLU A 25 2.56 3.63 3.41
CA GLU A 25 3.28 4.89 3.22
C GLU A 25 4.76 4.75 3.60
N THR A 26 5.06 3.99 4.66
CA THR A 26 6.44 3.68 5.06
C THR A 26 7.13 2.82 4.00
N LYS A 27 6.49 1.74 3.55
CA LYS A 27 7.06 0.86 2.52
C LYS A 27 7.33 1.58 1.20
N LEU A 28 6.41 2.43 0.74
CA LEU A 28 6.60 3.22 -0.47
C LEU A 28 7.73 4.24 -0.33
N TYR A 29 7.81 4.92 0.82
CA TYR A 29 8.90 5.85 1.12
C TYR A 29 10.26 5.14 1.12
N LEU A 30 10.36 4.01 1.80
CA LEU A 30 11.59 3.21 1.86
C LEU A 30 11.95 2.67 0.47
N PHE A 31 10.99 2.13 -0.29
CA PHE A 31 11.27 1.63 -1.64
C PHE A 31 11.82 2.72 -2.56
N LEU A 32 11.28 3.94 -2.46
CA LEU A 32 11.74 5.10 -3.21
C LEU A 32 13.16 5.54 -2.80
N LYS A 33 13.47 5.51 -1.51
CA LYS A 33 14.71 6.08 -0.97
C LYS A 33 15.86 5.09 -0.83
N ASN A 34 15.57 3.90 -0.30
CA ASN A 34 16.54 2.83 -0.08
C ASN A 34 15.86 1.45 -0.09
N GLN A 35 16.11 0.69 -1.15
CA GLN A 35 15.51 -0.64 -1.32
C GLN A 35 15.96 -1.66 -0.26
N ASN A 36 17.14 -1.50 0.35
CA ASN A 36 17.59 -2.40 1.41
C ASN A 36 16.77 -2.19 2.68
N ASP A 37 16.46 -0.93 3.02
CA ASP A 37 15.63 -0.61 4.18
C ASP A 37 14.18 -1.10 3.97
N PHE A 38 13.68 -1.04 2.74
CA PHE A 38 12.37 -1.60 2.38
C PHE A 38 12.30 -3.12 2.62
N VAL A 39 13.34 -3.86 2.20
CA VAL A 39 13.45 -5.30 2.40
C VAL A 39 13.56 -5.62 3.88
N SER A 40 14.42 -4.90 4.61
CA SER A 40 14.61 -5.06 6.05
C SER A 40 13.31 -4.81 6.82
N TYR A 41 12.62 -3.71 6.54
CA TYR A 41 11.32 -3.38 7.14
C TYR A 41 10.26 -4.44 6.84
N SER A 42 10.29 -5.04 5.65
CA SER A 42 9.35 -6.09 5.26
C SER A 42 9.67 -7.46 5.89
N SER A 43 10.90 -7.66 6.40
CA SER A 43 11.37 -8.95 6.93
C SER A 43 11.16 -10.12 5.96
N LEU A 44 11.28 -9.83 4.66
CA LEU A 44 11.08 -10.76 3.54
C LEU A 44 12.23 -10.55 2.55
N ASP A 45 12.48 -11.50 1.66
CA ASP A 45 13.32 -11.20 0.50
C ASP A 45 12.64 -10.17 -0.41
N LYS A 46 13.45 -9.56 -1.29
CA LYS A 46 13.02 -8.46 -2.14
C LYS A 46 11.80 -8.79 -3.00
N ASN A 47 11.73 -9.99 -3.57
CA ASN A 47 10.64 -10.34 -4.47
C ASN A 47 9.34 -10.54 -3.70
N HIS A 48 9.39 -11.24 -2.56
CA HIS A 48 8.22 -11.42 -1.70
C HIS A 48 7.77 -10.10 -1.04
N ALA A 49 8.70 -9.21 -0.69
CA ALA A 49 8.37 -7.88 -0.19
C ALA A 49 7.61 -7.05 -1.24
N ILE A 50 8.09 -7.05 -2.50
CA ILE A 50 7.41 -6.39 -3.61
C ILE A 50 6.03 -7.00 -3.84
N ALA A 51 5.94 -8.33 -3.93
CA ALA A 51 4.67 -9.03 -4.15
C ALA A 51 3.65 -8.74 -3.04
N ARG A 52 4.10 -8.68 -1.78
CA ARG A 52 3.25 -8.33 -0.64
C ARG A 52 2.71 -6.90 -0.73
N LEU A 53 3.56 -5.93 -1.06
CA LEU A 53 3.12 -4.55 -1.25
C LEU A 53 2.15 -4.43 -2.45
N SER A 54 2.43 -5.14 -3.56
CA SER A 54 1.52 -5.26 -4.70
C SER A 54 0.15 -5.81 -4.30
N GLY A 55 0.10 -6.89 -3.51
CA GLY A 55 -1.15 -7.47 -3.00
C GLY A 55 -1.91 -6.49 -2.10
N GLN A 56 -1.20 -5.79 -1.20
CA GLN A 56 -1.80 -4.76 -0.33
C GLN A 56 -2.41 -3.62 -1.14
N LEU A 57 -1.70 -3.12 -2.16
CA LEU A 57 -2.19 -2.04 -3.03
C LEU A 57 -3.38 -2.48 -3.88
N ASN A 58 -3.40 -3.71 -4.40
CA ASN A 58 -4.55 -4.26 -5.12
C ASN A 58 -5.78 -4.39 -4.21
N TYR A 59 -5.60 -4.92 -3.00
CA TYR A 59 -6.67 -5.01 -2.00
C TYR A 59 -7.28 -3.64 -1.72
N ILE A 60 -6.43 -2.63 -1.53
CA ILE A 60 -6.88 -1.25 -1.27
C ILE A 60 -7.58 -0.66 -2.47
N ASN A 61 -7.09 -0.89 -3.68
CA ASN A 61 -7.71 -0.34 -4.88
C ASN A 61 -9.17 -0.79 -5.04
N THR A 62 -9.52 -1.99 -4.55
CA THR A 62 -10.89 -2.51 -4.53
C THR A 62 -11.77 -1.84 -3.45
N ILE A 63 -11.20 -1.36 -2.35
CA ILE A 63 -11.94 -0.87 -1.18
C ILE A 63 -11.97 0.66 -1.11
N ASP A 64 -10.83 1.30 -1.32
CA ASP A 64 -10.59 2.74 -1.17
C ASP A 64 -9.69 3.23 -2.33
N PRO A 65 -10.20 3.30 -3.56
CA PRO A 65 -9.44 3.75 -4.73
C PRO A 65 -8.96 5.20 -4.58
N LYS A 66 -9.68 6.05 -3.85
CA LYS A 66 -9.27 7.43 -3.55
C LYS A 66 -7.96 7.47 -2.78
N TYR A 67 -7.70 6.47 -1.93
CA TYR A 67 -6.41 6.36 -1.26
C TYR A 67 -5.26 6.03 -2.23
N ILE A 68 -5.51 5.24 -3.28
CA ILE A 68 -4.51 5.01 -4.33
C ILE A 68 -4.17 6.31 -5.05
N ASP A 69 -5.17 7.14 -5.36
CA ASP A 69 -4.94 8.48 -5.96
C ASP A 69 -4.08 9.36 -5.04
N LYS A 70 -4.32 9.31 -3.73
CA LYS A 70 -3.48 10.00 -2.74
C LYS A 70 -2.02 9.50 -2.77
N LEU A 71 -1.80 8.19 -2.83
CA LEU A 71 -0.45 7.62 -2.92
C LEU A 71 0.25 8.03 -4.21
N LYS A 72 -0.47 8.00 -5.32
CA LYS A 72 -0.02 8.45 -6.64
C LYS A 72 0.42 9.91 -6.63
N TYR A 73 -0.36 10.79 -6.01
CA TYR A 73 0.00 12.19 -5.83
C TYR A 73 1.25 12.37 -4.95
N LYS A 74 1.37 11.60 -3.86
CA LYS A 74 2.46 11.74 -2.88
C LYS A 74 3.79 11.14 -3.33
N TYR A 75 3.77 10.00 -4.00
CA TYR A 75 4.98 9.21 -4.34
C TYR A 75 5.24 9.12 -5.85
N GLY A 76 4.32 9.61 -6.69
CA GLY A 76 4.40 9.57 -8.14
C GLY A 76 3.65 8.40 -8.76
N ASN A 77 2.93 8.66 -9.85
CA ASN A 77 2.14 7.68 -10.59
C ASN A 77 2.99 6.47 -11.00
N SER A 78 4.15 6.70 -11.63
CA SER A 78 5.00 5.63 -12.16
C SER A 78 5.44 4.62 -11.10
N LEU A 79 5.72 5.09 -9.88
CA LEU A 79 6.14 4.22 -8.78
C LEU A 79 4.97 3.35 -8.32
N VAL A 80 3.81 3.96 -8.08
CA VAL A 80 2.62 3.23 -7.61
C VAL A 80 2.13 2.24 -8.68
N ASP A 81 2.14 2.66 -9.95
CA ASP A 81 1.76 1.82 -11.10
C ASP A 81 2.75 0.67 -11.37
N LEU A 82 4.00 0.75 -10.88
CA LEU A 82 4.92 -0.39 -10.92
C LEU A 82 4.39 -1.58 -10.13
N PHE A 83 3.79 -1.33 -8.95
CA PHE A 83 3.29 -2.38 -8.08
C PHE A 83 2.00 -3.01 -8.59
N PHE A 84 1.19 -2.28 -9.36
CA PHE A 84 0.03 -2.86 -10.04
C PHE A 84 0.44 -3.76 -11.22
N ARG A 85 1.52 -3.43 -11.93
CA ARG A 85 2.03 -4.22 -13.06
C ARG A 85 2.72 -5.52 -12.66
N LYS A 86 3.35 -5.54 -11.48
CA LYS A 86 4.09 -6.70 -10.95
C LYS A 86 3.23 -7.72 -10.21
N ALA A 87 1.91 -7.56 -10.20
CA ALA A 87 0.99 -8.45 -9.49
C ALA A 87 0.64 -9.75 -10.25
N ILE A 88 1.52 -10.20 -11.16
CA ILE A 88 1.34 -11.39 -12.01
C ILE A 88 2.52 -12.33 -11.77
#